data_AF-A0A9P6DNH6-F1
#
_entry.id   AF-A0A9P6DNH6-F1
#
_cell.length_a   1.000
_cell.length_b   1.000
_cell.length_c   1.000
_cell.angle_alpha   90.00
_cell.angle_beta   90.00
_cell.angle_gamma   90.00
#
_symmetry.space_group_name_H-M   'P 1'
#
loop_
_entity.id
_entity.type
_entity.pdbx_description
1 polymer ?
#
loop_
_entity_poly.entity_id
_entity_poly.type
_entity_poly.pdbx_seq_one_letter_code
_entity_poly.pdbx_strand_id
1 'polypeptide(L)'
;YLTLEFQRKYGVPYHPDHAQWGQEHILSAESITFIDELLVTDRTLYLDEIQAKLSLVCGINVSLSTIKHTLDWMCISHKHISKEASEWNDLLCAAFVNEVARLVPNSDMLLCVDESSKDDHTMTWQWGYSCLGTECIVCQPFICGR
;
A
#
# COMPACT_ATOMS: atom_id res chain seq x y z
N TYR A 1 -23.16 -18.30 42.96
CA TYR A 1 -22.29 -17.48 42.10
C TYR A 1 -21.82 -18.35 40.94
N LEU A 2 -22.29 -18.08 39.73
CA LEU A 2 -22.03 -18.88 38.51
C LEU A 2 -20.53 -18.96 38.18
N THR A 3 -19.76 -17.92 38.51
CA THR A 3 -18.30 -17.85 38.37
C THR A 3 -17.55 -18.96 39.13
N LEU A 4 -18.02 -19.36 40.32
CA LEU A 4 -17.40 -20.44 41.11
C LEU A 4 -17.74 -21.84 40.55
N GLU A 5 -18.89 -21.98 39.89
CA GLU A 5 -19.26 -23.22 39.21
C GLU A 5 -18.43 -23.43 37.94
N PHE A 6 -18.19 -22.38 37.15
CA PHE A 6 -17.31 -22.47 35.98
C PHE A 6 -15.87 -22.77 36.38
N GLN A 7 -15.35 -22.14 37.44
CA GLN A 7 -14.01 -22.45 37.96
C GLN A 7 -13.89 -23.91 38.39
N ARG A 8 -14.92 -24.48 39.03
CA ARG A 8 -14.93 -25.91 39.45
C ARG A 8 -15.06 -26.87 38.28
N LYS A 9 -15.83 -26.51 37.25
CA LYS A 9 -16.17 -27.41 36.13
C LYS A 9 -15.18 -27.35 34.97
N TYR A 10 -14.63 -26.17 34.69
CA TYR A 10 -13.79 -25.91 33.51
C TYR A 10 -12.42 -25.30 33.87
N GLY A 11 -12.15 -24.96 35.13
CA GLY A 11 -10.89 -24.36 35.56
C GLY A 11 -10.73 -22.87 35.22
N VAL A 12 -11.75 -22.27 34.61
CA VAL A 12 -11.79 -20.85 34.23
C VAL A 12 -13.02 -20.16 34.83
N PRO A 13 -12.91 -18.87 35.23
CA PRO A 13 -13.99 -18.15 35.90
C PRO A 13 -15.08 -17.67 34.92
N TYR A 14 -14.84 -17.82 33.62
CA TYR A 14 -15.78 -17.50 32.54
C TYR A 14 -16.23 -18.79 31.86
N HIS A 15 -17.40 -18.74 31.22
CA HIS A 15 -17.91 -19.90 30.51
C HIS A 15 -17.11 -20.07 29.20
N PRO A 16 -16.51 -21.25 28.97
CA PRO A 16 -15.50 -21.45 27.92
C PRO A 16 -16.04 -21.22 26.50
N ASP A 17 -17.34 -21.42 26.30
CA ASP A 17 -17.99 -21.25 24.99
C ASP A 17 -18.29 -19.78 24.62
N HIS A 18 -18.00 -18.80 25.51
CA HIS A 18 -18.18 -17.38 25.18
C HIS A 18 -17.18 -16.84 24.14
N ALA A 19 -16.11 -17.58 23.84
CA ALA A 19 -15.12 -17.17 22.86
C ALA A 19 -15.60 -17.29 21.39
N GLN A 20 -16.77 -17.89 21.14
CA GLN A 20 -17.20 -18.27 19.78
C GLN A 20 -18.20 -17.30 19.12
N TRP A 21 -18.50 -16.15 19.71
CA TRP A 21 -19.48 -15.23 19.15
C TRP A 21 -18.84 -14.12 18.31
N GLY A 22 -18.28 -14.53 17.17
CA GLY A 22 -18.01 -13.64 16.04
C GLY A 22 -18.77 -14.14 14.82
N GLN A 23 -19.44 -13.23 14.10
CA GLN A 23 -19.95 -13.56 12.77
C GLN A 23 -18.75 -13.81 11.85
N GLU A 24 -18.80 -14.87 11.04
CA GLU A 24 -17.75 -15.13 10.04
C GLU A 24 -17.61 -13.90 9.12
N HIS A 25 -16.36 -13.47 8.90
CA HIS A 25 -16.09 -12.37 7.98
C HIS A 25 -16.62 -12.74 6.60
N ILE A 26 -17.33 -11.80 5.96
CA ILE A 26 -17.89 -12.00 4.60
C ILE A 26 -16.77 -12.29 3.59
N LEU A 27 -15.56 -11.78 3.85
CA LEU A 27 -14.37 -12.08 3.07
C LEU A 27 -13.67 -13.29 3.67
N SER A 28 -13.48 -14.33 2.84
CA SER A 28 -12.69 -15.50 3.22
C SER A 28 -11.21 -15.15 3.33
N ALA A 29 -10.44 -16.01 3.99
CA ALA A 29 -8.98 -15.87 4.05
C ALA A 29 -8.35 -15.79 2.65
N GLU A 30 -8.87 -16.54 1.68
CA GLU A 30 -8.41 -16.50 0.29
C GLU A 30 -8.64 -15.13 -0.37
N SER A 31 -9.81 -14.52 -0.13
CA SER A 31 -10.11 -13.18 -0.65
C SER A 31 -9.24 -12.11 -0.01
N ILE A 32 -8.89 -12.26 1.26
CA ILE A 32 -7.99 -11.35 1.98
C ILE A 32 -6.59 -11.43 1.39
N THR A 33 -6.06 -12.64 1.16
CA THR A 33 -4.77 -12.84 0.49
C THR A 33 -4.77 -12.24 -0.92
N PHE A 34 -5.87 -12.41 -1.68
CA PHE A 34 -6.00 -11.79 -2.99
C PHE A 34 -5.95 -10.26 -2.93
N ILE A 35 -6.60 -9.63 -1.94
CA ILE A 35 -6.52 -8.16 -1.76
C ILE A 35 -5.07 -7.73 -1.48
N ASP A 36 -4.34 -8.48 -0.66
CA ASP A 36 -2.93 -8.18 -0.37
C ASP A 36 -2.06 -8.25 -1.64
N GLU A 37 -2.15 -9.35 -2.39
CA GLU A 37 -1.42 -9.53 -3.66
C GLU A 37 -1.78 -8.45 -4.69
N LEU A 38 -3.05 -8.09 -4.74
CA LEU A 38 -3.56 -7.05 -5.62
C LEU A 38 -2.92 -5.69 -5.30
N LEU A 39 -2.84 -5.33 -4.02
CA LEU A 39 -2.26 -4.06 -3.57
C LEU A 39 -0.73 -4.06 -3.61
N VAL A 40 -0.08 -5.21 -3.53
CA VAL A 40 1.36 -5.34 -3.81
C VAL A 40 1.66 -5.02 -5.27
N THR A 41 0.78 -5.46 -6.18
CA THR A 41 0.92 -5.24 -7.63
C THR A 41 0.55 -3.81 -8.02
N ASP A 42 -0.56 -3.29 -7.50
CA ASP A 42 -1.04 -1.96 -7.81
C ASP A 42 -1.62 -1.28 -6.57
N ARG A 43 -0.82 -0.36 -6.02
CA ARG A 43 -1.16 0.42 -4.83
C ARG A 43 -2.16 1.53 -5.10
N THR A 44 -2.43 1.84 -6.36
CA THR A 44 -3.16 3.04 -6.80
C THR A 44 -4.64 2.79 -7.07
N LEU A 45 -5.10 1.55 -6.89
CA LEU A 45 -6.47 1.16 -7.16
C LEU A 45 -7.48 1.89 -6.27
N TYR A 46 -8.61 2.25 -6.85
CA TYR A 46 -9.76 2.74 -6.11
C TYR A 46 -10.52 1.60 -5.41
N LEU A 47 -11.33 1.94 -4.39
CA LEU A 47 -12.09 0.92 -3.64
C LEU A 47 -13.11 0.17 -4.51
N ASP A 48 -13.70 0.86 -5.49
CA ASP A 48 -14.63 0.29 -6.46
C ASP A 48 -13.91 -0.58 -7.51
N GLU A 49 -12.67 -0.25 -7.87
CA GLU A 49 -11.83 -1.14 -8.69
C GLU A 49 -11.44 -2.41 -7.93
N ILE A 50 -11.11 -2.30 -6.65
CA ILE A 50 -10.88 -3.46 -5.77
C ILE A 50 -12.15 -4.32 -5.69
N GLN A 51 -13.32 -3.68 -5.51
CA GLN A 51 -14.62 -4.37 -5.51
C GLN A 51 -14.87 -5.11 -6.83
N ALA A 52 -14.63 -4.45 -7.97
CA ALA A 52 -14.81 -5.03 -9.29
C ALA A 52 -13.90 -6.24 -9.50
N LYS A 53 -12.63 -6.15 -9.09
CA LYS A 53 -11.66 -7.26 -9.18
C LYS A 53 -12.03 -8.43 -8.25
N LEU A 54 -12.47 -8.14 -7.03
CA LEU A 54 -12.99 -9.16 -6.10
C LEU A 54 -14.22 -9.88 -6.65
N SER A 55 -15.15 -9.14 -7.24
CA SER A 55 -16.34 -9.69 -7.88
C SER A 55 -15.97 -10.57 -9.07
N LEU A 56 -15.01 -10.12 -9.89
CA LEU A 56 -14.58 -10.84 -11.08
C LEU A 56 -13.80 -12.13 -10.77
N VAL A 57 -12.86 -12.08 -9.81
CA VAL A 57 -11.93 -13.17 -9.53
C VAL A 57 -12.45 -14.10 -8.44
N CYS A 58 -12.95 -13.55 -7.34
CA CYS A 58 -13.43 -14.32 -6.19
C CYS A 58 -14.94 -14.58 -6.24
N GLY A 59 -15.69 -13.95 -7.15
CA GLY A 59 -17.15 -14.09 -7.23
C GLY A 59 -17.88 -13.42 -6.06
N ILE A 60 -17.21 -12.56 -5.30
CA ILE A 60 -17.73 -11.95 -4.08
C ILE A 60 -18.04 -10.48 -4.31
N ASN A 61 -19.29 -10.09 -4.06
CA ASN A 61 -19.70 -8.69 -4.08
C ASN A 61 -19.85 -8.17 -2.65
N VAL A 62 -18.92 -7.32 -2.23
CA VAL A 62 -18.92 -6.66 -0.92
C VAL A 62 -19.09 -5.16 -1.08
N SER A 63 -19.69 -4.50 -0.08
CA SER A 63 -19.75 -3.04 -0.05
C SER A 63 -18.36 -2.42 0.08
N LEU A 64 -18.20 -1.19 -0.40
CA LEU A 64 -16.97 -0.41 -0.24
C LEU A 64 -16.58 -0.22 1.23
N SER A 65 -17.57 -0.11 2.13
CA SER A 65 -17.33 -0.05 3.58
C SER A 65 -16.68 -1.32 4.13
N THR A 66 -17.10 -2.49 3.65
CA THR A 66 -16.52 -3.78 4.05
C THR A 66 -15.08 -3.89 3.55
N ILE A 67 -14.80 -3.46 2.31
CA ILE A 67 -13.44 -3.40 1.79
C ILE A 67 -12.59 -2.47 2.66
N LYS A 68 -13.07 -1.26 2.95
CA LYS A 68 -12.35 -0.30 3.79
C LYS A 68 -12.04 -0.85 5.18
N HIS A 69 -13.03 -1.45 5.85
CA HIS A 69 -12.83 -2.09 7.15
C HIS A 69 -11.82 -3.25 7.09
N THR A 70 -11.82 -3.99 5.99
CA THR A 70 -10.87 -5.10 5.79
C THR A 70 -9.45 -4.57 5.61
N LEU A 71 -9.27 -3.51 4.82
CA LEU A 71 -7.96 -2.85 4.70
C LEU A 71 -7.46 -2.32 6.06
N ASP A 72 -8.34 -1.69 6.85
CA ASP A 72 -7.99 -1.22 8.19
C ASP A 72 -7.58 -2.37 9.11
N TRP A 73 -8.31 -3.50 9.07
CA TRP A 73 -7.99 -4.71 9.83
C TRP A 73 -6.65 -5.32 9.41
N MET A 74 -6.32 -5.27 8.11
CA MET A 74 -5.01 -5.67 7.55
C MET A 74 -3.89 -4.67 7.86
N CYS A 75 -4.16 -3.60 8.63
CA CYS A 75 -3.21 -2.53 8.89
C CYS A 75 -2.73 -1.83 7.60
N ILE A 76 -3.58 -1.76 6.57
CA ILE A 76 -3.32 -1.05 5.32
C ILE A 76 -3.98 0.33 5.41
N SER A 77 -3.23 1.36 5.03
CA SER A 77 -3.68 2.75 5.12
C SER A 77 -3.49 3.48 3.79
N HIS A 78 -4.38 4.44 3.55
CA HIS A 78 -4.36 5.31 2.39
C HIS A 78 -3.40 6.48 2.63
N LYS A 79 -2.35 6.59 1.81
CA LYS A 79 -1.26 7.56 1.98
C LYS A 79 -0.96 8.26 0.67
N HIS A 80 -0.30 9.41 0.79
CA HIS A 80 0.26 10.09 -0.38
C HIS A 80 1.37 9.24 -0.99
N ILE A 81 1.39 9.13 -2.32
CA ILE A 81 2.39 8.37 -3.06
C ILE A 81 3.72 9.13 -3.05
N SER A 82 4.79 8.40 -2.77
CA SER A 82 6.16 8.81 -3.11
C SER A 82 6.49 8.23 -4.49
N LYS A 83 6.91 9.09 -5.41
CA LYS A 83 7.25 8.68 -6.78
C LYS A 83 8.74 8.42 -6.86
N GLU A 84 9.11 7.25 -7.36
CA GLU A 84 10.50 6.88 -7.66
C GLU A 84 10.69 6.71 -9.17
N ALA A 85 11.85 7.09 -9.69
CA ALA A 85 12.12 7.02 -11.11
C ALA A 85 12.50 5.59 -11.44
N SER A 86 11.67 4.89 -12.21
CA SER A 86 11.91 3.49 -12.57
C SER A 86 13.19 3.31 -13.39
N GLU A 87 13.62 4.35 -14.11
CA GLU A 87 14.83 4.33 -14.94
C GLU A 87 16.11 4.57 -14.11
N TRP A 88 15.98 4.91 -12.84
CA TRP A 88 17.11 5.27 -12.00
C TRP A 88 17.98 4.06 -11.67
N ASN A 89 19.27 4.14 -12.03
CA ASN A 89 20.28 3.16 -11.69
C ASN A 89 21.39 3.85 -10.89
N ASP A 90 21.44 3.58 -9.58
CA ASP A 90 22.37 4.21 -8.64
C ASP A 90 23.85 4.04 -9.04
N LEU A 91 24.19 2.87 -9.61
CA LEU A 91 25.57 2.57 -9.98
C LEU A 91 26.01 3.40 -11.19
N LEU A 92 25.13 3.53 -12.20
CA LEU A 92 25.39 4.38 -13.36
C LEU A 92 25.41 5.86 -12.97
N CYS A 93 24.51 6.28 -12.07
CA CYS A 93 24.49 7.63 -11.54
C CYS A 93 25.80 7.95 -10.80
N ALA A 94 26.25 7.08 -9.90
CA ALA A 94 27.49 7.25 -9.16
C ALA A 94 28.73 7.29 -10.08
N ALA A 95 28.78 6.40 -11.08
CA ALA A 95 29.85 6.41 -12.07
C ALA A 95 29.90 7.71 -12.88
N PHE A 96 28.73 8.20 -13.31
CA PHE A 96 28.60 9.47 -14.02
C PHE A 96 29.03 10.66 -13.15
N VAL A 97 28.56 10.74 -11.90
CA VAL A 97 28.93 11.81 -10.96
C VAL A 97 30.44 11.81 -10.71
N ASN A 98 31.06 10.64 -10.54
CA ASN A 98 32.51 10.53 -10.38
C ASN A 98 33.28 11.02 -11.62
N GLU A 99 32.80 10.66 -12.82
CA GLU A 99 33.42 11.10 -14.06
C GLU A 99 33.29 12.62 -14.25
N VAL A 100 32.13 13.19 -13.96
CA VAL A 100 31.91 14.64 -13.97
C VAL A 100 32.82 15.33 -12.95
N ALA A 101 32.92 14.83 -11.72
CA ALA A 101 33.80 15.39 -10.69
C ALA A 101 35.29 15.36 -11.09
N ARG A 102 35.70 14.34 -11.85
CA ARG A 102 37.06 14.24 -12.41
C ARG A 102 37.30 15.27 -13.52
N LEU A 103 36.32 15.47 -14.40
CA LEU A 103 36.42 16.37 -15.55
C LEU A 103 36.24 17.84 -15.15
N VAL A 104 35.42 18.10 -14.14
CA VAL A 104 35.00 19.42 -13.70
C VAL A 104 35.22 19.57 -12.19
N PRO A 105 36.46 19.87 -11.76
CA PRO A 105 36.81 19.97 -10.35
C PRO A 105 36.20 21.20 -9.65
N ASN A 106 35.77 22.21 -10.42
CA ASN A 106 35.14 23.43 -9.91
C ASN A 106 33.68 23.51 -10.37
N SER A 107 32.75 23.78 -9.45
CA SER A 107 31.31 23.88 -9.72
C SER A 107 30.96 24.96 -10.75
N ASP A 108 31.74 26.04 -10.82
CA ASP A 108 31.46 27.20 -11.68
C ASP A 108 31.61 26.90 -13.19
N MET A 109 32.14 25.73 -13.52
CA MET A 109 32.29 25.26 -14.89
C MET A 109 31.07 24.45 -15.38
N LEU A 110 30.10 24.16 -14.51
CA LEU A 110 28.89 23.41 -14.85
C LEU A 110 27.75 24.36 -15.19
N LEU A 111 27.18 24.17 -16.38
CA LEU A 111 25.90 24.75 -16.76
C LEU A 111 24.91 23.60 -16.96
N CYS A 112 23.90 23.51 -16.08
CA CYS A 112 22.82 22.54 -16.19
C CYS A 112 21.62 23.21 -16.86
N VAL A 113 21.17 22.64 -17.97
CA VAL A 113 19.93 23.05 -18.65
C VAL A 113 19.04 21.82 -18.69
N ASP A 114 17.83 21.95 -18.16
CA ASP A 114 16.81 20.91 -18.22
C ASP A 114 15.56 21.45 -18.91
N GLU A 115 14.88 20.59 -19.66
CA GLU A 115 13.64 20.92 -20.33
C GLU A 115 12.46 20.57 -19.41
N SER A 116 11.93 21.56 -18.71
CA SER A 116 10.70 21.38 -17.94
C SER A 116 9.48 21.57 -18.85
N SER A 117 8.72 20.51 -19.09
CA SER A 117 7.38 20.64 -19.66
C SER A 117 6.40 21.03 -18.54
N LYS A 118 5.71 22.16 -18.71
CA LYS A 118 4.64 22.56 -17.80
C LYS A 118 3.35 21.92 -18.27
N ASP A 119 2.91 20.88 -17.58
CA ASP A 119 1.59 20.29 -17.77
C ASP A 119 0.66 20.73 -16.64
N ASP A 120 -0.26 21.64 -16.93
CA ASP A 120 -1.31 22.07 -15.99
C ASP A 120 -2.44 21.01 -15.83
N HIS A 121 -2.31 19.85 -16.49
CA HIS A 121 -3.35 18.82 -16.58
C HIS A 121 -2.91 17.41 -16.19
N THR A 122 -1.83 17.24 -15.42
CA THR A 122 -1.46 15.90 -14.95
C THR A 122 -2.42 15.43 -13.84
N MET A 123 -3.57 14.87 -14.24
CA MET A 123 -4.52 14.19 -13.35
C MET A 123 -3.97 12.84 -12.86
N THR A 124 -2.71 12.80 -12.39
CA THR A 124 -2.20 11.59 -11.77
C THR A 124 -2.78 11.45 -10.39
N TRP A 125 -3.35 10.29 -10.11
CA TRP A 125 -3.76 9.91 -8.76
C TRP A 125 -2.56 9.97 -7.82
N GLN A 126 -2.72 10.70 -6.71
CA GLN A 126 -1.63 11.02 -5.77
C GLN A 126 -1.63 10.13 -4.52
N TRP A 127 -2.61 9.23 -4.42
CA TRP A 127 -2.82 8.45 -3.21
C TRP A 127 -2.75 6.97 -3.49
N GLY A 128 -2.38 6.19 -2.49
CA GLY A 128 -2.31 4.75 -2.63
C GLY A 128 -2.32 4.04 -1.29
N TYR A 129 -2.36 2.72 -1.34
CA TYR A 129 -2.43 1.87 -0.17
C TYR A 129 -1.07 1.29 0.18
N SER A 130 -0.73 1.35 1.47
CA SER A 130 0.47 0.72 2.03
C SER A 130 0.25 0.35 3.50
N CYS A 131 0.98 -0.65 3.97
CA CYS A 131 0.95 -1.08 5.37
C CYS A 131 1.28 0.08 6.32
N LEU A 132 0.70 0.13 7.51
CA LEU A 132 1.01 1.14 8.51
C LEU A 132 2.52 1.15 8.81
N GLY A 133 3.09 2.36 8.91
CA GLY A 133 4.53 2.54 9.15
C GLY A 133 5.44 2.43 7.92
N THR A 134 4.94 2.02 6.74
CA THR A 134 5.72 2.03 5.50
C THR A 134 5.39 3.23 4.61
N GLU A 135 6.19 3.52 3.59
CA GLU A 135 5.84 4.53 2.59
C GLU A 135 5.09 3.89 1.42
N CYS A 136 4.18 4.64 0.80
CA CYS A 136 3.53 4.20 -0.43
C CYS A 136 4.39 4.64 -1.62
N ILE A 137 5.30 3.77 -2.05
CA ILE A 137 6.21 4.06 -3.16
C ILE A 137 5.64 3.50 -4.46
N VAL A 138 5.66 4.29 -5.53
CA VAL A 138 5.30 3.86 -6.88
C VAL A 138 6.39 4.29 -7.86
N CYS A 139 6.95 3.32 -8.58
CA CYS A 139 7.93 3.58 -9.62
C CYS A 139 7.22 4.08 -10.88
N GLN A 140 7.65 5.22 -11.42
CA GLN A 140 7.14 5.78 -12.67
C GLN A 140 8.31 5.99 -13.64
N PRO A 141 8.11 5.81 -14.96
CA PRO A 141 9.18 6.01 -15.93
C PRO A 141 9.70 7.45 -15.92
N PHE A 142 8.83 8.43 -15.70
CA PHE A 142 9.18 9.85 -15.59
C PHE A 142 8.59 10.45 -14.32
N ILE A 143 9.41 11.11 -13.52
CA ILE A 143 8.95 11.97 -12.42
C ILE A 143 8.94 13.41 -12.95
N CYS A 144 7.78 13.91 -13.35
CA CYS A 144 7.58 15.36 -13.50
C CYS A 144 7.38 15.98 -12.12
N GLY A 145 7.94 17.18 -11.90
CA GLY A 145 8.02 17.88 -10.62
C GLY A 145 6.71 17.89 -9.81
N ARG A 146 6.87 17.92 -8.49
CA ARG A 146 5.77 17.97 -7.51
C ARG A 146 4.90 19.22 -7.63
#